data_AF-A0A6S7KAD4-F1
#
_entry.id   AF-A0A6S7KAD4-F1
#
_cell.length_a   1.000
_cell.length_b   1.000
_cell.length_c   1.000
_cell.angle_alpha   90.00
_cell.angle_beta   90.00
_cell.angle_gamma   90.00
#
_symmetry.space_group_name_H-M   'P 1'
#
loop_
_entity.id
_entity.type
_entity.pdbx_description
1 polymer ?
#
loop_
_entity_poly.entity_id
_entity_poly.type
_entity_poly.pdbx_seq_one_letter_code
_entity_poly.pdbx_strand_id
1 'polypeptide(L)'
;MTTMMLTYQKMIIITIIKQTSTKLIPSTSAAILHVKSPVYTIYRDRRVDLASKDGSLPEHLVHDIVRATVSNMVSVALSEPWNRLPTSMELKEMAKSLIVTYPLLRDPVSGHELMKRLVTQKKKKNPGAYPEELRTFAMTLKFYSAKAYKYVRKSFDLGLPHPSVLSSWYTAMDGEPGFTKEALTALKAKVLAGK
;
A
#
# COMPACT_ATOMS: atom_id res chain seq x y z
N MET A 1 21.43 -41.44 40.03
CA MET A 1 22.23 -40.99 38.86
C MET A 1 21.58 -39.86 38.05
N THR A 2 20.28 -39.61 38.19
CA THR A 2 19.55 -38.57 37.42
C THR A 2 19.81 -37.12 37.90
N THR A 3 20.15 -36.93 39.18
CA THR A 3 20.36 -35.59 39.76
C THR A 3 21.65 -34.92 39.29
N MET A 4 22.68 -35.69 38.91
CA MET A 4 23.96 -35.14 38.41
C MET A 4 23.91 -34.70 36.95
N MET A 5 22.98 -35.23 36.16
CA MET A 5 22.77 -34.80 34.76
C MET A 5 22.07 -33.43 34.68
N LEU A 6 21.11 -33.18 35.59
CA LEU A 6 20.36 -31.93 35.65
C LEU A 6 21.23 -30.74 36.13
N THR A 7 22.19 -30.98 37.02
CA THR A 7 23.16 -29.96 37.44
C THR A 7 24.15 -29.63 36.33
N TYR A 8 24.57 -30.63 35.57
CA TYR A 8 25.49 -30.44 34.42
C TYR A 8 24.82 -29.66 33.29
N GLN A 9 23.56 -29.96 32.94
CA GLN A 9 22.80 -29.17 31.97
C GLN A 9 22.54 -27.73 32.43
N LYS A 10 22.25 -27.50 33.72
CA LYS A 10 22.10 -26.14 34.27
C LYS A 10 23.42 -25.35 34.24
N MET A 11 24.56 -25.99 34.50
CA MET A 11 25.89 -25.36 34.41
C MET A 11 26.25 -24.97 32.96
N ILE A 12 25.92 -25.80 31.97
CA ILE A 12 26.17 -25.52 30.54
C ILE A 12 25.32 -24.35 30.05
N ILE A 13 24.02 -24.31 30.39
CA ILE A 13 23.13 -23.21 30.00
C ILE A 13 23.58 -21.88 30.61
N ILE A 14 24.00 -21.86 31.88
CA ILE A 14 24.51 -20.65 32.55
C ILE A 14 25.83 -20.17 31.92
N THR A 15 26.68 -21.09 31.46
CA THR A 15 27.95 -20.75 30.78
C THR A 15 27.71 -20.13 29.40
N ILE A 16 26.76 -20.66 28.64
CA ILE A 16 26.37 -20.12 27.32
C ILE A 16 25.73 -18.72 27.46
N ILE A 17 24.90 -18.49 28.49
CA ILE A 17 24.28 -17.18 28.77
C ILE A 17 25.31 -16.15 29.26
N LYS A 18 26.37 -16.56 29.98
CA LYS A 18 27.45 -15.65 30.38
C LYS A 18 28.34 -15.24 29.20
N GLN A 19 28.54 -16.10 28.20
CA GLN A 19 29.33 -15.79 27.01
C GLN A 19 28.64 -14.81 26.04
N THR A 20 27.31 -14.71 26.08
CA THR A 20 26.56 -13.72 25.27
C THR A 20 26.40 -12.36 25.95
N SER A 21 26.75 -12.23 27.24
CA SER A 21 26.54 -11.02 28.03
C SER A 21 27.82 -10.19 28.30
N THR A 22 28.99 -10.57 27.77
CA THR A 22 30.26 -9.85 27.96
C THR A 22 30.86 -9.35 26.65
N LYS A 23 30.13 -8.49 25.95
CA LYS A 23 30.72 -7.44 25.09
C LYS A 23 29.99 -6.14 25.33
N LEU A 24 30.28 -5.54 26.49
CA LEU A 24 30.05 -4.13 26.72
C LEU A 24 31.35 -3.53 27.24
N ILE A 25 31.59 -2.27 26.82
CA ILE A 25 32.57 -1.26 27.26
C ILE A 25 33.78 -1.08 26.29
N PRO A 26 34.27 0.16 26.01
CA PRO A 26 33.85 1.48 26.50
C PRO A 26 33.38 2.45 25.40
N SER A 27 32.58 3.44 25.82
CA SER A 27 32.47 4.73 25.14
C SER A 27 33.84 5.41 25.09
N THR A 28 34.36 5.75 23.91
CA THR A 28 35.23 6.92 23.70
C THR A 28 35.25 7.31 22.22
N SER A 29 35.03 8.61 22.01
CA SER A 29 35.14 9.41 20.81
C SER A 29 33.97 9.33 19.80
N ALA A 30 33.33 10.48 19.69
CA ALA A 30 32.31 10.82 18.72
C ALA A 30 32.85 10.63 17.28
N ALA A 31 32.54 9.50 16.68
CA ALA A 31 32.47 9.40 15.23
C ALA A 31 30.99 9.48 14.87
N ILE A 32 30.59 10.61 14.32
CA ILE A 32 29.36 10.76 13.53
C ILE A 32 29.41 9.66 12.48
N LEU A 33 28.79 8.50 12.76
CA LEU A 33 28.55 7.50 11.74
C LEU A 33 27.71 8.23 10.70
N HIS A 34 28.33 8.54 9.56
CA HIS A 34 27.60 8.81 8.33
C HIS A 34 26.80 7.54 8.05
N VAL A 35 25.60 7.45 8.61
CA VAL A 35 24.68 6.36 8.41
C VAL A 35 24.25 6.42 6.94
N LYS A 36 24.98 5.71 6.09
CA LYS A 36 24.73 5.64 4.63
C LYS A 36 23.35 5.02 4.42
N SER A 37 22.39 5.80 3.88
CA SER A 37 21.02 5.38 3.55
C SER A 37 20.90 3.91 3.05
N PRO A 38 19.85 3.16 3.43
CA PRO A 38 19.63 1.80 2.98
C PRO A 38 19.68 1.71 1.45
N VAL A 39 20.59 0.87 0.95
CA VAL A 39 20.80 0.68 -0.49
C VAL A 39 19.70 -0.25 -1.02
N TYR A 40 18.82 0.28 -1.87
CA TYR A 40 17.76 -0.47 -2.54
C TYR A 40 18.14 -0.78 -3.99
N THR A 41 17.52 -1.80 -4.56
CA THR A 41 17.68 -2.13 -5.98
C THR A 41 16.48 -1.63 -6.77
N ILE A 42 16.75 -1.00 -7.90
CA ILE A 42 15.74 -0.61 -8.89
C ILE A 42 15.50 -1.82 -9.79
N TYR A 43 14.26 -2.31 -9.83
CA TYR A 43 13.93 -3.45 -10.67
C TYR A 43 14.08 -3.07 -12.14
N ARG A 44 14.88 -3.85 -12.87
CA ARG A 44 14.96 -3.83 -14.33
C ARG A 44 13.98 -4.83 -14.90
N ASP A 45 12.94 -4.33 -15.56
CA ASP A 45 11.93 -5.16 -16.19
C ASP A 45 12.08 -5.08 -17.70
N ARG A 46 12.32 -6.22 -18.34
CA ARG A 46 12.52 -6.33 -19.80
C ARG A 46 11.32 -5.77 -20.58
N ARG A 47 10.11 -5.81 -20.01
CA ARG A 47 8.89 -5.24 -20.62
C ARG A 47 8.97 -3.72 -20.74
N VAL A 48 9.67 -3.08 -19.80
CA VAL A 48 9.90 -1.63 -19.75
C VAL A 48 10.96 -1.25 -20.76
N ASP A 49 12.02 -2.04 -20.88
CA ASP A 49 13.06 -1.85 -21.90
C ASP A 49 12.50 -2.00 -23.33
N LEU A 50 11.52 -2.88 -23.52
CA LEU A 50 10.80 -3.05 -24.78
C LEU A 50 9.85 -1.88 -25.04
N ALA A 51 9.02 -1.50 -24.07
CA ALA A 51 8.11 -0.36 -24.18
C ALA A 51 8.84 0.98 -24.32
N SER A 52 10.10 1.05 -23.86
CA SER A 52 10.97 2.21 -24.05
C SER A 52 11.30 2.46 -25.53
N LYS A 53 11.32 1.42 -26.36
CA LYS A 53 11.51 1.55 -27.81
C LYS A 53 10.28 2.13 -28.51
N ASP A 54 9.11 1.89 -27.95
CA ASP A 54 7.83 2.34 -28.50
C ASP A 54 7.44 3.75 -28.04
N GLY A 55 8.27 4.39 -27.20
CA GLY A 55 8.10 5.78 -26.75
C GLY A 55 6.94 6.03 -25.77
N SER A 56 6.20 4.99 -25.37
CA SER A 56 5.07 5.09 -24.45
C SER A 56 5.07 3.92 -23.48
N LEU A 57 5.08 4.23 -22.18
CA LEU A 57 5.09 3.23 -21.12
C LEU A 57 3.65 2.99 -20.61
N PRO A 58 3.10 1.78 -20.72
CA PRO A 58 1.79 1.45 -20.17
C PRO A 58 1.69 1.76 -18.68
N GLU A 59 0.57 2.34 -18.26
CA GLU A 59 0.32 2.75 -16.87
C GLU A 59 0.53 1.61 -15.86
N HIS A 60 0.07 0.39 -16.18
CA HIS A 60 0.26 -0.77 -15.30
C HIS A 60 1.75 -1.10 -15.06
N LEU A 61 2.62 -0.91 -16.05
CA LEU A 61 4.06 -1.14 -15.89
C LEU A 61 4.70 -0.06 -15.00
N VAL A 62 4.27 1.20 -15.14
CA VAL A 62 4.69 2.28 -14.23
C VAL A 62 4.40 1.92 -12.79
N HIS A 63 3.17 1.46 -12.52
CA HIS A 63 2.74 1.07 -11.18
C HIS A 63 3.55 -0.10 -10.65
N ASP A 64 3.78 -1.13 -11.46
CA ASP A 64 4.50 -2.32 -11.05
C ASP A 64 5.96 -2.03 -10.69
N ILE A 65 6.66 -1.24 -11.50
CA ILE A 65 8.06 -0.86 -11.23
C ILE A 65 8.16 -0.05 -9.94
N VAL A 66 7.30 0.97 -9.79
CA VAL A 66 7.29 1.83 -8.60
C VAL A 66 6.96 1.00 -7.36
N ARG A 67 5.92 0.16 -7.42
CA ARG A 67 5.49 -0.71 -6.33
C ARG A 67 6.57 -1.70 -5.93
N ALA A 68 7.18 -2.39 -6.91
CA ALA A 68 8.24 -3.35 -6.65
C ALA A 68 9.45 -2.68 -5.99
N THR A 69 9.86 -1.51 -6.51
CA THR A 69 11.01 -0.76 -5.98
C THR A 69 10.74 -0.26 -4.55
N VAL A 70 9.55 0.28 -4.28
CA VAL A 70 9.15 0.70 -2.93
C VAL A 70 9.09 -0.51 -1.99
N SER A 71 8.52 -1.63 -2.43
CA SER A 71 8.41 -2.84 -1.62
C SER A 71 9.79 -3.34 -1.21
N ASN A 72 10.73 -3.39 -2.14
CA ASN A 72 12.11 -3.78 -1.87
C ASN A 72 12.80 -2.79 -0.92
N MET A 73 12.64 -1.49 -1.15
CA MET A 73 13.18 -0.47 -0.26
C MET A 73 12.66 -0.61 1.17
N VAL A 74 11.36 -0.87 1.33
CA VAL A 74 10.75 -1.14 2.64
C VAL A 74 11.31 -2.41 3.25
N SER A 75 11.46 -3.49 2.48
CA SER A 75 12.09 -4.73 2.96
C SER A 75 13.52 -4.50 3.45
N VAL A 76 14.34 -3.75 2.71
CA VAL A 76 15.72 -3.43 3.10
C VAL A 76 15.77 -2.53 4.34
N ALA A 77 14.90 -1.53 4.42
CA ALA A 77 14.85 -0.64 5.58
C ALA A 77 14.34 -1.35 6.85
N LEU A 78 13.49 -2.38 6.70
CA LEU A 78 13.03 -3.19 7.81
C LEU A 78 14.00 -4.31 8.20
N SER A 79 15.00 -4.62 7.38
CA SER A 79 16.09 -5.54 7.73
C SER A 79 17.19 -4.86 8.55
N GLU A 80 18.01 -5.67 9.22
CA GLU A 80 19.20 -5.19 9.91
C GLU A 80 20.18 -4.50 8.93
N PRO A 81 20.87 -3.42 9.34
CA PRO A 81 20.90 -2.79 10.67
C PRO A 81 19.82 -1.72 10.89
N TRP A 82 18.92 -1.52 9.93
CA TRP A 82 18.03 -0.36 9.87
C TRP A 82 16.82 -0.47 10.78
N ASN A 83 16.11 -1.61 10.69
CA ASN A 83 14.89 -1.91 11.47
C ASN A 83 13.89 -0.73 11.57
N ARG A 84 13.74 0.05 10.49
CA ARG A 84 12.87 1.23 10.44
C ARG A 84 12.19 1.37 9.08
N LEU A 85 11.12 2.16 9.02
CA LEU A 85 10.54 2.51 7.72
C LEU A 85 11.44 3.52 6.97
N PRO A 86 11.42 3.49 5.62
CA PRO A 86 12.06 4.53 4.82
C PRO A 86 11.51 5.92 5.16
N THR A 87 12.41 6.89 5.29
CA THR A 87 12.06 8.30 5.47
C THR A 87 11.56 8.91 4.17
N SER A 88 10.87 10.05 4.28
CA SER A 88 10.40 10.81 3.10
C SER A 88 11.55 11.25 2.19
N MET A 89 12.73 11.54 2.76
CA MET A 89 13.91 11.94 1.99
C MET A 89 14.43 10.79 1.14
N GLU A 90 14.54 9.60 1.72
CA GLU A 90 14.99 8.39 1.02
C GLU A 90 13.99 7.98 -0.07
N LEU A 91 12.68 8.13 0.18
CA LEU A 91 11.66 7.91 -0.85
C LEU A 91 11.76 8.91 -2.00
N LYS A 92 12.12 10.18 -1.72
CA LYS A 92 12.38 11.19 -2.75
C LYS A 92 13.63 10.87 -3.56
N GLU A 93 14.69 10.38 -2.92
CA GLU A 93 15.91 9.93 -3.60
C GLU A 93 15.63 8.70 -4.48
N MET A 94 14.83 7.75 -4.00
CA MET A 94 14.33 6.62 -4.77
C MET A 94 13.49 7.03 -5.97
N ALA A 95 12.59 8.01 -5.81
CA ALA A 95 11.84 8.55 -6.93
C ALA A 95 12.78 9.21 -7.97
N LYS A 96 13.80 9.96 -7.52
CA LYS A 96 14.79 10.57 -8.41
C LYS A 96 15.60 9.52 -9.17
N SER A 97 16.05 8.46 -8.50
CA SER A 97 16.82 7.38 -9.15
C SER A 97 15.99 6.59 -10.16
N LEU A 98 14.69 6.38 -9.89
CA LEU A 98 13.75 5.81 -10.85
C LEU A 98 13.60 6.67 -12.10
N ILE A 99 13.45 7.99 -11.94
CA ILE A 99 13.33 8.93 -13.07
C ILE A 99 14.62 8.96 -13.90
N VAL A 100 15.79 8.84 -13.26
CA VAL A 100 17.08 8.75 -13.96
C VAL A 100 17.19 7.44 -14.73
N THR A 101 16.78 6.32 -14.12
CA THR A 101 16.85 5.00 -14.76
C THR A 101 15.84 4.86 -15.90
N TYR A 102 14.67 5.45 -15.74
CA TYR A 102 13.59 5.44 -16.72
C TYR A 102 13.11 6.88 -16.99
N PRO A 103 13.76 7.60 -17.93
CA PRO A 103 13.38 8.98 -18.27
C PRO A 103 11.91 9.13 -18.70
N LEU A 104 11.30 8.05 -19.20
CA LEU A 104 9.88 7.96 -19.59
C LEU A 104 8.91 8.07 -18.40
N LEU A 105 9.38 7.84 -17.16
CA LEU A 105 8.59 8.08 -15.93
C LEU A 105 8.41 9.58 -15.62
N ARG A 106 9.12 10.46 -16.33
CA ARG A 106 9.04 11.92 -16.16
C ARG A 106 7.72 12.48 -16.71
N ASP A 107 6.96 11.71 -17.51
CA ASP A 107 5.79 12.26 -18.16
C ASP A 107 4.69 12.69 -17.15
N PRO A 108 4.21 13.94 -17.26
CA PRO A 108 3.39 14.59 -16.23
C PRO A 108 1.95 14.06 -16.13
N VAL A 109 1.53 13.16 -17.02
CA VAL A 109 0.12 12.79 -17.17
C VAL A 109 -0.33 11.65 -16.24
N SER A 110 0.58 10.79 -15.76
CA SER A 110 0.20 9.64 -14.91
C SER A 110 1.05 9.47 -13.64
N GLY A 111 2.36 9.73 -13.72
CA GLY A 111 3.29 9.38 -12.62
C GLY A 111 3.14 10.24 -11.36
N HIS A 112 2.98 11.56 -11.52
CA HIS A 112 2.93 12.48 -10.38
C HIS A 112 1.61 12.38 -9.59
N GLU A 113 0.48 12.25 -10.28
CA GLU A 113 -0.85 12.10 -9.65
C GLU A 113 -0.96 10.76 -8.93
N LEU A 114 -0.44 9.68 -9.53
CA LEU A 114 -0.33 8.39 -8.89
C LEU A 114 0.59 8.42 -7.66
N MET A 115 1.80 8.97 -7.79
CA MET A 115 2.75 9.07 -6.68
C MET A 115 2.18 9.89 -5.54
N LYS A 116 1.49 10.99 -5.85
CA LYS A 116 0.78 11.81 -4.86
C LYS A 116 -0.33 11.04 -4.17
N ARG A 117 -1.13 10.25 -4.89
CA ARG A 117 -2.15 9.35 -4.31
C ARG A 117 -1.50 8.28 -3.45
N LEU A 118 -0.52 7.53 -3.94
CA LEU A 118 0.14 6.45 -3.19
C LEU A 118 0.83 6.94 -1.91
N VAL A 119 1.44 8.13 -1.94
CA VAL A 119 2.07 8.77 -0.76
C VAL A 119 1.04 9.31 0.24
N THR A 120 -0.12 9.78 -0.22
CA THR A 120 -1.20 10.28 0.66
C THR A 120 -2.13 9.20 1.19
N GLN A 121 -2.20 8.03 0.55
CA GLN A 121 -3.12 6.92 0.90
C GLN A 121 -2.87 6.27 2.28
N LYS A 122 -1.76 6.59 2.97
CA LYS A 122 -1.55 6.17 4.36
C LYS A 122 -2.04 7.17 5.42
N LYS A 123 -2.38 8.41 5.03
CA LYS A 123 -2.95 9.42 5.94
C LYS A 123 -4.41 9.70 5.56
N LYS A 124 -5.30 9.14 6.39
CA LYS A 124 -6.78 9.28 6.40
C LYS A 124 -7.54 8.30 5.51
N LYS A 125 -7.93 7.18 6.13
CA LYS A 125 -9.18 6.45 5.82
C LYS A 125 -10.36 7.39 6.08
N ASN A 126 -10.61 8.35 5.19
CA ASN A 126 -11.83 9.14 5.24
C ASN A 126 -12.86 8.45 4.31
N PRO A 127 -13.92 7.82 4.87
CA PRO A 127 -14.97 7.19 4.08
C PRO A 127 -15.81 8.15 3.20
N GLY A 128 -15.48 9.45 3.17
CA GLY A 128 -16.14 10.48 2.36
C GLY A 128 -15.43 10.85 1.04
N ALA A 129 -14.41 10.11 0.60
CA ALA A 129 -13.56 10.49 -0.55
C ALA A 129 -13.91 9.84 -1.90
N TYR A 130 -15.05 9.14 -2.00
CA TYR A 130 -15.46 8.52 -3.27
C TYR A 130 -16.42 9.46 -4.01
N PRO A 131 -16.15 9.79 -5.30
CA PRO A 131 -17.08 10.57 -6.10
C PRO A 131 -18.42 9.83 -6.26
N GLU A 132 -19.50 10.60 -6.41
CA GLU A 132 -20.87 10.06 -6.45
C GLU A 132 -21.08 9.08 -7.61
N GLU A 133 -20.53 9.37 -8.78
CA GLU A 133 -20.57 8.48 -9.95
C GLU A 133 -19.97 7.09 -9.63
N LEU A 134 -18.85 7.07 -8.92
CA LEU A 134 -18.17 5.83 -8.55
C LEU A 134 -18.94 5.08 -7.46
N ARG A 135 -19.60 5.81 -6.55
CA ARG A 135 -20.49 5.24 -5.54
C ARG A 135 -21.70 4.55 -6.19
N THR A 136 -22.35 5.22 -7.13
CA THR A 136 -23.48 4.68 -7.90
C THR A 136 -23.06 3.48 -8.73
N PHE A 137 -21.94 3.56 -9.44
CA PHE A 137 -21.38 2.43 -10.19
C PHE A 137 -21.11 1.22 -9.29
N ALA A 138 -20.42 1.43 -8.16
CA ALA A 138 -20.07 0.36 -7.23
C ALA A 138 -21.31 -0.29 -6.59
N MET A 139 -22.30 0.50 -6.18
CA MET A 139 -23.56 0.00 -5.63
C MET A 139 -24.35 -0.79 -6.66
N THR A 140 -24.50 -0.26 -7.87
CA THR A 140 -25.22 -0.92 -8.97
C THR A 140 -24.56 -2.24 -9.37
N LEU A 141 -23.23 -2.26 -9.50
CA LEU A 141 -22.50 -3.48 -9.86
C LEU A 141 -22.60 -4.55 -8.76
N LYS A 142 -22.51 -4.17 -7.48
CA LYS A 142 -22.70 -5.11 -6.36
C LYS A 142 -24.13 -5.64 -6.30
N PHE A 143 -25.13 -4.81 -6.60
CA PHE A 143 -26.54 -5.20 -6.68
C PHE A 143 -26.78 -6.24 -7.78
N TYR A 144 -26.22 -6.05 -8.98
CA TYR A 144 -26.36 -7.04 -10.06
C TYR A 144 -25.58 -8.33 -9.80
N SER A 145 -24.34 -8.25 -9.32
CA SER A 145 -23.55 -9.44 -9.00
C SER A 145 -22.40 -9.14 -8.05
N ALA A 146 -22.48 -9.69 -6.84
CA ALA A 146 -21.39 -9.63 -5.87
C ALA A 146 -20.10 -10.29 -6.40
N LYS A 147 -20.21 -11.30 -7.28
CA LYS A 147 -19.05 -11.96 -7.91
C LYS A 147 -18.39 -11.04 -8.95
N ALA A 148 -19.18 -10.36 -9.77
CA ALA A 148 -18.68 -9.38 -10.73
C ALA A 148 -18.00 -8.20 -10.01
N TYR A 149 -18.61 -7.71 -8.92
CA TYR A 149 -17.98 -6.67 -8.10
C TYR A 149 -16.62 -7.07 -7.54
N LYS A 150 -16.50 -8.29 -6.99
CA LYS A 150 -15.22 -8.81 -6.49
C LYS A 150 -14.17 -8.95 -7.59
N TYR A 151 -14.59 -9.39 -8.78
CA TYR A 151 -13.70 -9.50 -9.94
C TYR A 151 -13.19 -8.13 -10.40
N VAL A 152 -14.09 -7.18 -10.63
CA VAL A 152 -13.74 -5.80 -11.03
C VAL A 152 -12.87 -5.15 -9.97
N ARG A 153 -13.19 -5.31 -8.68
CA ARG A 153 -12.33 -4.80 -7.60
C ARG A 153 -10.92 -5.42 -7.60
N LYS A 154 -10.79 -6.70 -7.97
CA LYS A 154 -9.48 -7.36 -8.10
C LYS A 154 -8.70 -6.83 -9.32
N SER A 155 -9.41 -6.50 -10.40
CA SER A 155 -8.82 -5.96 -11.63
C SER A 155 -8.43 -4.49 -11.54
N PHE A 156 -9.16 -3.69 -10.76
CA PHE A 156 -8.98 -2.23 -10.66
C PHE A 156 -8.31 -1.78 -9.33
N ASP A 157 -7.67 -2.70 -8.61
CA ASP A 157 -6.93 -2.42 -7.36
C ASP A 157 -7.75 -1.54 -6.35
N LEU A 158 -7.06 -0.73 -5.54
CA LEU A 158 -7.62 0.20 -4.53
C LEU A 158 -8.57 1.29 -5.10
N GLY A 159 -8.92 1.26 -6.39
CA GLY A 159 -9.84 2.20 -7.02
C GLY A 159 -11.31 1.99 -6.61
N LEU A 160 -11.71 0.77 -6.22
CA LEU A 160 -13.07 0.48 -5.77
C LEU A 160 -13.18 0.33 -4.24
N PRO A 161 -14.29 0.80 -3.65
CA PRO A 161 -14.47 0.74 -2.20
C PRO A 161 -14.48 -0.69 -1.67
N HIS A 162 -14.09 -0.86 -0.40
CA HIS A 162 -14.17 -2.18 0.24
C HIS A 162 -15.65 -2.60 0.41
N PRO A 163 -16.02 -3.89 0.27
CA PRO A 163 -17.40 -4.35 0.43
C PRO A 163 -18.09 -3.91 1.73
N SER A 164 -17.32 -3.73 2.81
CA SER A 164 -17.79 -3.20 4.10
C SER A 164 -18.24 -1.72 4.01
N VAL A 165 -17.55 -0.91 3.20
CA VAL A 165 -17.95 0.48 2.94
C VAL A 165 -19.28 0.49 2.17
N LEU A 166 -19.45 -0.37 1.17
CA LEU A 166 -20.72 -0.49 0.45
C LEU A 166 -21.85 -0.89 1.38
N SER A 167 -21.60 -1.79 2.34
CA SER A 167 -22.62 -2.16 3.34
C SER A 167 -23.04 -0.95 4.18
N SER A 168 -22.09 -0.11 4.62
CA SER A 168 -22.44 1.11 5.35
C SER A 168 -23.28 2.09 4.54
N TRP A 169 -23.06 2.16 3.21
CA TRP A 169 -23.88 2.99 2.32
C TRP A 169 -25.31 2.47 2.15
N TYR A 170 -25.52 1.16 2.19
CA TYR A 170 -26.87 0.60 2.20
C TYR A 170 -27.58 0.86 3.53
N THR A 171 -26.87 0.80 4.66
CA THR A 171 -27.46 1.06 5.99
C THR A 171 -27.85 2.52 6.19
N ALA A 172 -27.18 3.45 5.49
CA ALA A 172 -27.51 4.87 5.53
C ALA A 172 -28.75 5.25 4.70
N MET A 173 -29.26 4.35 3.86
CA MET A 173 -30.55 4.57 3.19
C MET A 173 -31.65 4.16 4.18
N ASP A 174 -32.63 5.04 4.41
CA ASP A 174 -33.74 4.81 5.34
C ASP A 174 -34.45 3.48 5.02
N GLY A 175 -34.06 2.41 5.70
CA GLY A 175 -34.60 1.07 5.57
C GLY A 175 -35.82 0.84 6.46
N GLU A 176 -36.66 1.88 6.64
CA GLU A 176 -37.89 1.73 7.40
C GLU A 176 -38.78 0.65 6.76
N PRO A 177 -39.41 -0.22 7.57
CA PRO A 177 -40.29 -1.26 7.04
C PRO A 177 -41.45 -0.61 6.27
N GLY A 178 -41.48 -0.81 4.95
CA GLY A 178 -42.45 -0.18 4.07
C GLY A 178 -41.85 0.20 2.72
N PHE A 179 -42.35 1.30 2.14
CA PHE A 179 -41.83 1.87 0.90
C PHE A 179 -40.76 2.92 1.19
N THR A 180 -39.67 2.93 0.41
CA THR A 180 -38.62 3.94 0.55
C THR A 180 -39.10 5.32 0.09
N LYS A 181 -38.68 6.38 0.79
CA LYS A 181 -39.04 7.78 0.46
C LYS A 181 -38.54 8.14 -0.94
N GLU A 182 -37.40 7.58 -1.33
CA GLU A 182 -36.78 7.73 -2.64
C GLU A 182 -37.66 7.13 -3.74
N ALA A 183 -38.25 5.95 -3.52
CA ALA A 183 -39.15 5.33 -4.50
C ALA A 183 -40.41 6.19 -4.73
N LEU A 184 -41.00 6.72 -3.64
CA LEU A 184 -42.15 7.63 -3.73
C LEU A 184 -41.78 8.94 -4.44
N THR A 185 -40.58 9.48 -4.20
CA THR A 185 -40.08 10.69 -4.86
C THR A 185 -39.86 10.46 -6.36
N ALA A 186 -39.27 9.33 -6.74
CA ALA A 186 -39.07 8.95 -8.14
C ALA A 186 -40.40 8.77 -8.88
N LEU A 187 -41.41 8.17 -8.24
CA LEU A 187 -42.75 8.04 -8.81
C LEU A 187 -43.39 9.41 -9.04
N LYS A 188 -43.30 10.33 -8.07
CA LYS A 188 -43.79 11.71 -8.23
C LYS A 188 -43.10 12.41 -9.40
N ALA A 189 -41.78 12.31 -9.51
CA ALA A 189 -41.03 12.91 -10.62
C ALA A 189 -41.48 12.36 -11.98
N LYS A 190 -41.70 11.05 -12.09
CA LYS A 190 -42.19 10.43 -13.34
C LYS A 190 -43.59 10.92 -13.73
N VAL A 191 -44.49 11.09 -12.77
CA VAL A 191 -45.83 11.63 -13.01
C VAL A 191 -45.78 13.09 -13.47
N LEU A 192 -44.87 13.89 -12.92
CA LEU A 192 -44.69 15.29 -13.31
C LEU A 192 -44.05 15.46 -14.69
N ALA A 193 -43.12 14.58 -15.07
CA ALA A 193 -42.47 14.60 -16.38
C ALA A 193 -43.33 14.01 -17.52
N GLY A 194 -44.43 13.32 -17.18
CA GLY A 194 -45.39 12.75 -18.12
C GLY A 194 -46.62 13.63 -18.39
N LYS A 195 -46.59 14.91 -17.96
CA LYS A 195 -47.54 15.97 -18.37
C LYS A 195 -46.86 16.90 -19.37
#